data_AF-A0A401H2Y6-F1
#
_entry.id   AF-A0A401H2Y6-F1
#
_cell.length_a   1.000
_cell.length_b   1.000
_cell.length_c   1.000
_cell.angle_alpha   90.00
_cell.angle_beta   90.00
_cell.angle_gamma   90.00
#
_symmetry.space_group_name_H-M   'P 1'
#
loop_
_entity.id
_entity.type
_entity.pdbx_description
1 polymer ?
#
loop_
_entity_poly.entity_id
_entity_poly.type
_entity_poly.pdbx_seq_one_letter_code
_entity_poly.pdbx_strand_id
1 'polypeptide(L)'
;MKYLYHVLRKQSSLPEEALYMIRYHSFYPWHRKNAYSHLMDSADQRALAAVLAFNPYDLYSKSDEPVNTEKLQPYYEGLIKKFFPAVIEW
;
A
#
# COMPACT_ATOMS: atom_id res chain seq x y z
N MET A 1 -5.83 7.21 -1.76
CA MET A 1 -5.48 7.46 -0.34
C MET A 1 -4.25 8.38 -0.21
N LYS A 2 -4.43 9.70 -0.30
CA LYS A 2 -3.32 10.66 -0.13
C LYS A 2 -2.94 10.89 1.34
N TYR A 3 -3.94 10.85 2.23
CA TYR A 3 -3.77 11.06 3.66
C TYR A 3 -2.87 10.01 4.32
N LEU A 4 -3.19 8.72 4.17
CA LEU A 4 -2.40 7.63 4.76
C LEU A 4 -0.93 7.65 4.28
N TYR A 5 -0.70 7.93 3.00
CA TYR A 5 0.66 8.13 2.47
C TYR A 5 1.44 9.20 3.24
N HIS A 6 0.83 10.36 3.53
CA HIS A 6 1.51 11.45 4.22
C HIS A 6 1.81 11.12 5.70
N VAL A 7 0.90 10.42 6.37
CA VAL A 7 1.12 9.94 7.75
C VAL A 7 2.29 8.95 7.77
N LEU A 8 2.22 7.90 6.94
CA LEU A 8 3.18 6.81 6.98
C LEU A 8 4.56 7.22 6.45
N ARG A 9 4.63 8.04 5.41
CA ARG A 9 5.92 8.54 4.88
C ARG A 9 6.79 9.21 5.96
N LYS A 10 6.16 9.86 6.94
CA LYS A 10 6.88 10.58 8.00
C LYS A 10 7.23 9.69 9.19
N GLN A 11 6.46 8.64 9.43
CA GLN A 11 6.46 7.92 10.69
C GLN A 11 6.82 6.44 10.55
N SER A 12 6.84 5.85 9.36
CA SER A 12 7.19 4.44 9.15
C SER A 12 8.56 4.25 8.50
N SER A 13 9.11 3.05 8.65
CA SER A 13 10.32 2.60 7.95
C SER A 13 9.99 1.72 6.73
N LEU A 14 8.78 1.87 6.18
CA LEU A 14 8.36 1.15 4.98
C LEU A 14 9.20 1.57 3.76
N PRO A 15 9.51 0.63 2.85
CA PRO A 15 10.18 0.95 1.61
C PRO A 15 9.31 1.86 0.71
N GLU A 16 9.95 2.55 -0.21
CA GLU A 16 9.30 3.55 -1.07
C GLU A 16 8.15 2.94 -1.90
N GLU A 17 8.36 1.73 -2.41
CA GLU A 17 7.37 0.97 -3.17
C GLU A 17 6.09 0.72 -2.36
N ALA A 18 6.22 0.41 -1.06
CA ALA A 18 5.07 0.23 -0.18
C ALA A 18 4.28 1.52 0.00
N LEU A 19 4.97 2.66 0.12
CA LEU A 19 4.34 3.97 0.19
C LEU A 19 3.64 4.32 -1.13
N TYR A 20 4.21 3.95 -2.28
CA TYR A 20 3.58 4.14 -3.59
C TYR A 20 2.31 3.30 -3.78
N MET A 21 2.34 2.03 -3.37
CA MET A 21 1.16 1.16 -3.36
C MET A 21 0.02 1.82 -2.58
N ILE A 22 0.28 2.25 -1.34
CA ILE A 22 -0.70 2.92 -0.48
C ILE A 22 -1.21 4.23 -1.09
N ARG A 23 -0.33 5.00 -1.73
CA ARG A 23 -0.72 6.29 -2.32
C ARG A 23 -1.68 6.11 -3.50
N TYR A 24 -1.39 5.14 -4.37
CA TYR A 24 -1.96 5.04 -5.71
C TYR A 24 -2.84 3.82 -5.97
N HIS A 25 -3.04 2.89 -5.03
CA HIS A 25 -3.90 1.70 -5.22
C HIS A 25 -5.35 2.03 -5.62
N SER A 26 -5.84 3.24 -5.32
CA SER A 26 -7.18 3.69 -5.73
C SER A 26 -7.21 4.37 -7.10
N PHE A 27 -6.06 4.57 -7.76
CA PHE A 27 -5.96 5.38 -8.99
C PHE A 27 -6.16 4.55 -10.26
N TYR A 28 -7.31 3.86 -10.35
CA TYR A 28 -7.62 2.90 -11.42
C TYR A 28 -7.45 3.41 -12.86
N PRO A 29 -7.82 4.66 -13.21
CA PRO A 29 -7.56 5.18 -14.55
C PRO A 29 -6.09 5.05 -14.96
N TRP A 30 -5.17 5.26 -14.03
CA TRP A 30 -3.73 5.15 -14.29
C TRP A 30 -3.28 3.70 -14.33
N HIS A 31 -3.37 2.97 -13.21
CA HIS A 31 -2.77 1.63 -13.13
C HIS A 31 -3.55 0.52 -13.85
N ARG A 32 -4.80 0.75 -14.29
CA ARG A 32 -5.59 -0.24 -15.05
C ARG A 32 -5.87 0.17 -16.50
N LYS A 33 -6.06 1.47 -16.76
CA LYS A 33 -6.41 1.97 -18.11
C LYS A 33 -5.26 2.73 -18.79
N ASN A 34 -4.08 2.80 -18.15
CA ASN A 34 -2.91 3.54 -18.64
C ASN A 34 -3.24 5.01 -19.03
N ALA A 35 -4.22 5.62 -18.37
CA ALA A 35 -4.47 7.04 -18.52
C ALA A 35 -3.40 7.85 -17.78
N TYR A 36 -3.23 9.12 -18.15
CA TYR A 36 -2.30 10.05 -17.50
C TYR A 36 -0.80 9.72 -17.66
N SER A 37 -0.41 8.83 -18.59
CA SER A 37 1.01 8.51 -18.83
C SER A 37 1.85 9.73 -19.25
N HIS A 38 1.24 10.76 -19.84
CA HIS A 38 1.91 12.02 -20.19
C HIS A 38 2.32 12.86 -18.97
N LEU A 39 1.85 12.52 -17.77
CA LEU A 39 2.24 13.16 -16.51
C LEU A 39 3.32 12.37 -15.76
N MET A 40 3.69 11.17 -16.23
CA MET A 40 4.58 10.27 -15.52
C MET A 40 6.06 10.63 -15.70
N ASP A 41 6.84 10.43 -14.65
CA ASP A 41 8.30 10.41 -14.69
C ASP A 41 8.89 9.01 -14.39
N SER A 42 10.21 8.93 -14.24
CA SER A 42 10.91 7.66 -13.93
C SER A 42 10.52 7.05 -12.57
N ALA A 43 10.15 7.87 -11.59
CA ALA A 43 9.68 7.40 -10.29
C ALA A 43 8.26 6.84 -10.40
N ASP A 44 7.40 7.48 -11.20
CA ASP A 44 6.05 6.97 -11.47
C ASP A 44 6.07 5.62 -12.18
N GLN A 45 7.06 5.35 -13.04
CA GLN A 45 7.23 4.01 -13.65
C GLN A 45 7.51 2.92 -12.60
N ARG A 46 8.35 3.22 -11.59
CA ARG A 46 8.62 2.30 -10.48
C ARG A 46 7.39 2.13 -9.59
N ALA A 47 6.69 3.22 -9.30
CA ALA A 47 5.44 3.21 -8.56
C ALA A 47 4.37 2.37 -9.26
N LEU A 48 4.24 2.49 -10.59
CA LEU A 48 3.28 1.72 -11.38
C LEU A 48 3.54 0.21 -11.27
N ALA A 49 4.81 -0.21 -11.36
CA ALA A 49 5.18 -1.61 -11.20
C ALA A 49 4.79 -2.16 -9.82
N ALA A 50 5.04 -1.40 -8.74
CA ALA A 50 4.64 -1.78 -7.39
C ALA A 50 3.12 -1.87 -7.23
N VAL A 51 2.37 -0.88 -7.74
CA VAL A 51 0.90 -0.85 -7.67
C VAL A 51 0.29 -2.01 -8.43
N LEU A 52 0.80 -2.32 -9.63
CA LEU A 52 0.36 -3.47 -10.43
C LEU A 52 0.61 -4.80 -9.71
N ALA A 53 1.74 -4.95 -9.02
CA ALA A 53 2.03 -6.15 -8.25
C ALA A 53 1.07 -6.35 -7.06
N PHE A 54 0.64 -5.26 -6.42
CA PHE A 54 -0.26 -5.30 -5.25
C PHE A 54 -1.75 -5.43 -5.62
N ASN A 55 -2.19 -4.79 -6.70
CA ASN A 55 -3.60 -4.66 -7.05
C ASN A 55 -4.39 -5.99 -7.12
N PRO A 56 -3.84 -7.14 -7.56
CA PRO A 56 -4.55 -8.42 -7.51
C PRO A 56 -4.95 -8.83 -6.09
N TYR A 57 -4.10 -8.57 -5.09
CA TYR A 57 -4.40 -8.90 -3.71
C TYR A 57 -5.51 -7.99 -3.15
N ASP A 58 -5.45 -6.68 -3.41
CA ASP A 58 -6.50 -5.72 -2.99
C ASP A 58 -7.89 -6.07 -3.57
N LEU A 59 -7.92 -6.52 -4.83
CA LEU A 59 -9.15 -6.84 -5.52
C LEU A 59 -9.71 -8.22 -5.18
N TYR A 60 -8.86 -9.24 -5.13
CA TYR A 60 -9.29 -10.64 -5.22
C TYR A 60 -9.06 -11.45 -3.95
N SER A 61 -8.46 -10.89 -2.90
CA SER A 61 -8.35 -11.56 -1.60
C SER A 61 -9.62 -11.43 -0.74
N LYS A 62 -10.69 -10.86 -1.28
CA LYS A 62 -11.97 -10.70 -0.57
C LYS A 62 -12.70 -12.04 -0.62
N SER A 63 -12.62 -12.77 0.49
CA SER A 63 -13.39 -13.99 0.74
C SER A 63 -14.55 -13.68 1.66
N ASP A 64 -15.68 -14.37 1.50
CA ASP A 64 -16.81 -14.32 2.43
C ASP A 64 -16.47 -15.01 3.77
N GLU A 65 -15.53 -15.96 3.72
CA GLU A 65 -15.04 -16.67 4.91
C GLU A 65 -14.17 -15.73 5.77
N PRO A 66 -14.51 -15.52 7.05
CA PRO A 66 -13.72 -14.68 7.94
C PRO A 66 -12.35 -15.31 8.22
N VAL A 67 -11.31 -14.48 8.25
CA VAL A 67 -9.96 -14.92 8.63
C VAL A 67 -9.88 -15.21 10.12
N ASN A 68 -9.08 -16.20 10.51
CA ASN A 68 -8.78 -16.44 11.91
C ASN A 68 -7.82 -15.37 12.45
N THR A 69 -8.38 -14.37 13.13
CA THR A 69 -7.65 -13.20 13.65
C THR A 69 -6.67 -13.58 14.75
N GLU A 70 -7.04 -14.48 15.67
CA GLU A 70 -6.20 -14.92 16.79
C GLU A 70 -4.88 -15.55 16.31
N LYS A 71 -4.94 -16.34 15.23
CA LYS A 71 -3.76 -16.96 14.63
C LYS A 71 -2.87 -15.95 13.90
N LEU A 72 -3.46 -14.93 13.27
CA LEU A 72 -2.74 -13.96 12.44
C LEU A 72 -2.19 -12.78 13.22
N GLN A 73 -2.83 -12.41 14.33
CA GLN A 73 -2.50 -11.24 15.13
C GLN A 73 -1.02 -11.21 15.55
N PRO A 74 -0.41 -12.27 16.12
CA PRO A 74 0.99 -12.23 16.56
C PRO A 74 1.97 -11.93 15.40
N TYR A 75 1.67 -12.43 14.20
CA TYR A 75 2.47 -12.20 13.01
C TYR A 75 2.42 -10.72 12.58
N TYR A 76 1.21 -10.16 12.44
CA TYR A 76 1.05 -8.77 12.04
C TYR A 76 1.53 -7.78 13.10
N GLU A 77 1.37 -8.09 14.39
CA GLU A 77 1.96 -7.28 15.47
C GLU A 77 3.48 -7.21 15.39
N GLY A 78 4.14 -8.32 15.05
CA GLY A 78 5.60 -8.35 14.81
C GLY A 78 6.01 -7.44 13.65
N LEU A 79 5.25 -7.44 12.56
CA LEU A 79 5.47 -6.54 11.43
C LEU A 79 5.20 -5.08 11.80
N ILE A 80 4.14 -4.81 12.55
CA ILE A 80 3.81 -3.45 13.01
C ILE A 80 4.96 -2.90 13.85
N LYS A 81 5.44 -3.66 14.84
CA LYS A 81 6.58 -3.26 15.69
C LYS A 81 7.87 -3.04 14.89
N LYS A 82 8.06 -3.76 13.79
CA LYS A 82 9.24 -3.62 12.92
C LYS A 82 9.20 -2.34 12.09
N PHE A 83 8.03 -1.98 11.56
CA PHE A 83 7.90 -0.93 10.54
C PHE A 83 7.32 0.39 11.04
N PHE A 84 6.73 0.42 12.24
CA PHE A 84 6.04 1.59 12.77
C PHE A 84 6.43 1.87 14.23
N PRO A 85 6.37 3.13 14.68
CA PRO A 85 6.49 3.49 16.08
C PRO A 85 5.32 2.91 16.87
N ALA A 86 5.49 2.84 18.21
CA ALA A 86 4.44 2.36 19.10
C ALA A 86 3.15 3.21 19.04
N VAL A 87 3.27 4.49 18.71
CA VAL A 87 2.17 5.43 18.57
C VAL A 87 2.32 6.16 17.23
N ILE A 88 1.22 6.24 16.47
CA ILE A 88 1.13 7.01 15.22
C ILE A 88 0.32 8.27 15.47
N GLU A 89 0.82 9.40 15.01
CA GLU A 89 0.10 10.68 14.96
C GLU A 89 -0.73 10.74 13.67
N TRP A 90 -2.05 10.73 13.82
CA TRP A 90 -3.02 10.71 12.72
C TRP A 90 -3.40 12.13 12.27
#